data_AF-A0A090IB69-F1
#
_entry.id   AF-A0A090IB69-F1
#
_cell.length_a   1.000
_cell.length_b   1.000
_cell.length_c   1.000
_cell.angle_alpha   90.00
_cell.angle_beta   90.00
_cell.angle_gamma   90.00
#
_symmetry.space_group_name_H-M   'P 1'
#
loop_
_entity.id
_entity.type
_entity.pdbx_description
1 polymer ?
#
loop_
_entity_poly.entity_id
_entity_poly.type
_entity_poly.pdbx_seq_one_letter_code
_entity_poly.pdbx_strand_id
1 'polypeptide(L)'
;MLNQIRINFKLLPTPAAGLALGISSLGGLWELVYGFNGYIQTMTAGVAAGILFSLLLRFIIHPKTLWNDLSHHVVGSVVPTFAMATMVVSNSLITSSPALSTTIWLAAIIVHLVFLVVFLYHRFQDMQLQHMVPSWFVPPIGLIVAVFTCPQPEKFEPICYAILVFGIINYAILLPIMLNRLIFGEKVQTGAKPSIALLAAPASLCLTGYLAFVTKPSPIIVAVLLGIALLMTVVTYMALLHLSRLTFSPGFAAFTFPLVISAKALYSTGDWFKSVGIAEHYITQLHVIALFELWAATAVVTWVSACYIKCLVAKLQDMYLVYKTQILVTV
;
A
#
# COMPACT_ATOMS: atom_id res chain seq x y z
N MET A 1 7.91 25.10 24.67
CA MET A 1 7.02 24.72 23.56
C MET A 1 7.75 24.13 22.33
N LEU A 2 8.71 24.81 21.69
CA LEU A 2 9.38 24.27 20.47
C LEU A 2 10.19 22.97 20.70
N ASN A 3 10.83 22.81 21.85
CA ASN A 3 11.50 21.54 22.22
C ASN A 3 10.52 20.40 22.60
N GLN A 4 9.24 20.70 22.90
CA GLN A 4 8.23 19.70 23.26
C GLN A 4 7.55 19.09 22.02
N ILE A 5 7.43 19.86 20.92
CA ILE A 5 6.97 19.36 19.62
C ILE A 5 7.97 18.33 19.05
N ARG A 6 9.28 18.50 19.34
CA ARG A 6 10.37 17.59 18.97
C ARG A 6 10.34 16.21 19.65
N ILE A 7 9.45 15.95 20.61
CA ILE A 7 9.37 14.66 21.31
C ILE A 7 8.21 13.79 20.76
N ASN A 8 7.16 14.38 20.17
CA ASN A 8 5.94 13.65 19.81
C ASN A 8 5.97 12.92 18.45
N PHE A 9 6.67 13.43 17.43
CA PHE A 9 6.62 12.83 16.09
C PHE A 9 7.37 11.50 15.96
N LYS A 10 8.34 11.19 16.83
CA LYS A 10 9.10 9.92 16.78
C LYS A 10 8.22 8.68 16.94
N LEU A 11 7.05 8.82 17.55
CA LEU A 11 6.16 7.71 17.90
C LEU A 11 5.26 7.24 16.76
N LEU A 12 5.15 8.04 15.68
CA LEU A 12 4.32 7.70 14.52
C LEU A 12 4.96 6.53 13.75
N PRO A 13 4.33 5.35 13.73
CA PRO A 13 4.92 4.19 13.10
C PRO A 13 4.87 4.31 11.58
N THR A 14 5.98 4.00 10.91
CA THR A 14 6.10 4.03 9.44
C THR A 14 5.04 3.23 8.70
N PRO A 15 4.57 2.05 9.20
CA PRO A 15 3.42 1.36 8.64
C PRO A 15 2.14 2.18 8.50
N ALA A 16 1.99 3.32 9.19
CA ALA A 16 0.87 4.24 8.99
C ALA A 16 0.77 4.75 7.53
N ALA A 17 1.87 4.79 6.78
CA ALA A 17 1.85 5.09 5.35
C ALA A 17 1.08 4.03 4.55
N GLY A 18 1.20 2.75 4.92
CA GLY A 18 0.41 1.66 4.34
C GLY A 18 -1.08 1.80 4.66
N LEU A 19 -1.43 2.27 5.86
CA LEU A 19 -2.82 2.60 6.20
C LEU A 19 -3.35 3.77 5.35
N ALA A 20 -2.56 4.83 5.19
CA ALA A 20 -2.93 5.97 4.34
C ALA A 20 -3.18 5.53 2.89
N LEU A 21 -2.30 4.67 2.36
CA LEU A 21 -2.46 4.05 1.05
C LEU A 21 -3.77 3.24 0.95
N GLY A 22 -4.08 2.43 1.96
CA GLY A 22 -5.32 1.66 2.02
C GLY A 22 -6.57 2.54 2.04
N ILE A 23 -6.58 3.59 2.87
CA ILE A 23 -7.71 4.54 2.99
C ILE A 23 -7.97 5.26 1.67
N SER A 24 -6.94 5.87 1.05
CA SER A 24 -7.12 6.63 -0.19
C SER A 24 -7.48 5.73 -1.37
N SER A 25 -6.90 4.52 -1.43
CA SER A 25 -7.24 3.53 -2.47
C SER A 25 -8.68 3.05 -2.31
N LEU A 26 -9.15 2.86 -1.08
CA LEU A 26 -10.50 2.39 -0.79
C LEU A 26 -11.53 3.42 -1.24
N GLY A 27 -11.31 4.70 -0.93
CA GLY A 27 -12.23 5.74 -1.38
C GLY A 27 -12.24 5.91 -2.89
N GLY A 28 -11.09 5.79 -3.56
CA GLY A 28 -11.03 5.73 -5.02
C GLY A 28 -11.79 4.54 -5.63
N LEU A 29 -11.79 3.39 -4.95
CA LEU A 29 -12.55 2.22 -5.41
C LEU A 29 -14.06 2.38 -5.18
N TRP A 30 -14.49 2.92 -4.03
CA TRP A 30 -15.90 3.27 -3.81
C TRP A 30 -16.41 4.27 -4.84
N GLU A 31 -15.60 5.28 -5.16
CA GLU A 31 -15.90 6.26 -6.20
C GLU A 31 -16.06 5.61 -7.58
N LEU A 32 -15.16 4.70 -7.94
CA LEU A 32 -15.23 3.94 -9.20
C LEU A 32 -16.52 3.12 -9.32
N VAL A 33 -16.94 2.46 -8.23
CA VAL A 33 -18.05 1.49 -8.25
C VAL A 33 -19.42 2.17 -8.17
N TYR A 34 -19.56 3.21 -7.35
CA TYR A 34 -20.86 3.81 -7.03
C TYR A 34 -21.05 5.27 -7.49
N GLY A 35 -19.98 5.95 -7.91
CA GLY A 35 -20.06 7.30 -8.49
C GLY A 35 -20.60 8.37 -7.52
N PHE A 36 -19.81 8.74 -6.51
CA PHE A 36 -20.14 9.77 -5.52
C PHE A 36 -19.65 11.17 -5.92
N ASN A 37 -19.59 11.48 -7.22
CA ASN A 37 -19.14 12.77 -7.76
C ASN A 37 -17.76 13.25 -7.25
N GLY A 38 -16.87 12.32 -6.91
CA GLY A 38 -15.53 12.57 -6.39
C GLY A 38 -15.44 12.79 -4.89
N TYR A 39 -16.57 12.93 -4.17
CA TYR A 39 -16.55 13.29 -2.75
C TYR A 39 -15.86 12.25 -1.87
N ILE A 40 -16.12 10.95 -2.09
CA ILE A 40 -15.54 9.89 -1.27
C ILE A 40 -14.04 9.77 -1.55
N GLN A 41 -13.63 9.88 -2.82
CA GLN A 41 -12.23 9.89 -3.20
C GLN A 41 -11.48 11.08 -2.56
N THR A 42 -12.00 12.30 -2.67
CA THR A 42 -11.34 13.50 -2.11
C THR A 42 -11.29 13.45 -0.58
N MET A 43 -12.37 13.03 0.10
CA MET A 43 -12.40 12.93 1.56
C MET A 43 -11.35 11.95 2.09
N THR A 44 -11.32 10.74 1.53
CA THR A 44 -10.35 9.71 1.94
C THR A 44 -8.91 10.07 1.58
N ALA A 45 -8.70 10.73 0.42
CA ALA A 45 -7.40 11.29 0.06
C ALA A 45 -6.96 12.39 1.04
N GLY A 46 -7.87 13.23 1.53
CA GLY A 46 -7.59 14.23 2.57
C GLY A 46 -7.14 13.60 3.89
N VAL A 47 -7.82 12.54 4.34
CA VAL A 47 -7.42 11.77 5.53
C VAL A 47 -6.03 11.16 5.33
N ALA A 48 -5.79 10.51 4.18
CA ALA A 48 -4.50 9.94 3.84
C ALA A 48 -3.40 11.01 3.80
N ALA A 49 -3.67 12.17 3.20
CA ALA A 49 -2.75 13.30 3.14
C ALA A 49 -2.38 13.81 4.55
N GLY A 50 -3.31 13.85 5.50
CA GLY A 50 -3.02 14.20 6.90
C GLY A 50 -2.08 13.21 7.59
N ILE A 51 -2.26 11.91 7.36
CA ILE A 51 -1.36 10.86 7.87
C ILE A 51 0.04 11.00 7.25
N LEU A 52 0.11 11.17 5.93
CA LEU A 52 1.37 11.34 5.20
C LEU A 52 2.09 12.62 5.62
N PHE A 53 1.37 13.72 5.78
CA PHE A 53 1.95 14.97 6.26
C PHE A 53 2.56 14.81 7.66
N SER A 54 1.90 14.09 8.56
CA SER A 54 2.42 13.79 9.90
C SER A 54 3.71 12.95 9.85
N LEU A 55 3.80 11.97 8.94
CA LEU A 55 5.02 11.19 8.71
C LEU A 55 6.13 12.02 8.05
N LEU A 56 5.77 12.90 7.11
CA LEU A 56 6.71 13.81 6.48
C LEU A 56 7.35 14.75 7.52
N LEU A 57 6.55 15.31 8.43
CA LEU A 57 7.06 16.10 9.56
C LEU A 57 8.01 15.28 10.44
N ARG A 58 7.67 14.01 10.75
CA ARG A 58 8.60 13.11 11.47
C ARG A 58 9.94 12.97 10.74
N PHE A 59 9.93 12.76 9.43
CA PHE A 59 11.16 12.57 8.64
C PHE A 59 11.98 13.84 8.51
N ILE A 60 11.35 15.01 8.38
CA ILE A 60 12.05 16.32 8.31
C ILE A 60 12.65 16.68 9.68
N ILE A 61 11.89 16.51 10.77
CA ILE A 61 12.33 16.91 12.12
C ILE A 61 13.34 15.89 12.68
N HIS A 62 13.21 14.61 12.32
CA HIS A 62 14.06 13.52 12.80
C HIS A 62 14.57 12.64 11.64
N PRO A 63 15.45 13.14 10.77
CA PRO A 63 15.92 12.42 9.58
C PRO A 63 16.61 11.09 9.89
N LYS A 64 17.27 10.98 11.06
CA LYS A 64 17.85 9.71 11.54
C LYS A 64 16.80 8.59 11.66
N THR A 65 15.53 8.93 11.92
CA THR A 65 14.46 7.92 12.00
C THR A 65 14.13 7.32 10.64
N LEU A 66 14.12 8.12 9.58
CA LEU A 66 13.94 7.62 8.21
C LEU A 66 15.11 6.72 7.81
N TRP A 67 16.34 7.12 8.13
CA TRP A 67 17.53 6.30 7.84
C TRP A 67 17.48 4.94 8.55
N ASN A 68 17.12 4.94 9.84
CA ASN A 68 16.97 3.72 10.61
C ASN A 68 15.83 2.83 10.07
N ASP A 69 14.73 3.43 9.62
CA ASP A 69 13.63 2.69 9.01
C ASP A 69 14.08 2.04 7.69
N LEU A 70 14.76 2.79 6.81
CA LEU A 70 15.26 2.31 5.52
C LEU A 70 16.33 1.22 5.64
N SER A 71 17.17 1.28 6.67
CA SER A 71 18.21 0.26 6.91
C SER A 71 17.64 -1.04 7.49
N HIS A 72 16.43 -1.03 8.06
CA HIS A 72 15.80 -2.22 8.61
C HIS A 72 15.17 -3.10 7.53
N HIS A 73 15.43 -4.42 7.55
CA HIS A 73 14.99 -5.35 6.49
C HIS A 73 13.46 -5.47 6.33
N VAL A 74 12.69 -5.44 7.42
CA VAL A 74 11.21 -5.40 7.36
C VAL A 74 10.70 -3.99 7.12
N VAL A 75 10.92 -3.04 8.04
CA VAL A 75 10.34 -1.69 7.96
C VAL A 75 10.78 -0.94 6.71
N GLY A 76 12.04 -1.08 6.28
CA GLY A 76 12.58 -0.43 5.09
C GLY A 76 11.87 -0.86 3.80
N SER A 77 11.36 -2.10 3.75
CA SER A 77 10.54 -2.56 2.63
C SER A 77 9.12 -1.95 2.63
N VAL A 78 8.65 -1.42 3.76
CA VAL A 78 7.32 -0.79 3.90
C VAL A 78 7.38 0.73 3.71
N VAL A 79 8.51 1.38 3.94
CA VAL A 79 8.70 2.84 3.71
C VAL A 79 8.16 3.31 2.34
N PRO A 80 8.35 2.60 1.21
CA PRO A 80 7.84 3.04 -0.09
C PRO A 80 6.32 3.18 -0.18
N THR A 81 5.55 2.58 0.75
CA THR A 81 4.10 2.82 0.84
C THR A 81 3.76 4.31 1.04
N PHE A 82 4.67 5.12 1.59
CA PHE A 82 4.53 6.58 1.66
C PHE A 82 4.42 7.20 0.27
N ALA A 83 5.31 6.81 -0.64
CA ALA A 83 5.32 7.31 -2.01
C ALA A 83 4.12 6.78 -2.80
N MET A 84 3.79 5.48 -2.64
CA MET A 84 2.58 4.89 -3.24
C MET A 84 1.31 5.62 -2.80
N ALA A 85 1.14 5.89 -1.51
CA ALA A 85 -0.01 6.62 -0.98
C ALA A 85 -0.08 8.04 -1.57
N THR A 86 1.07 8.69 -1.71
CA THR A 86 1.19 10.03 -2.30
C THR A 86 0.74 10.04 -3.77
N MET A 87 1.08 9.01 -4.57
CA MET A 87 0.58 8.84 -5.94
C MET A 87 -0.95 8.65 -5.99
N VAL A 88 -1.52 7.90 -5.04
CA VAL A 88 -2.99 7.75 -4.96
C VAL A 88 -3.66 9.04 -4.54
N VAL A 89 -3.07 9.79 -3.60
CA VAL A 89 -3.58 11.11 -3.19
C VAL A 89 -3.51 12.10 -4.36
N SER A 90 -2.43 12.12 -5.15
CA SER A 90 -2.33 13.01 -6.31
C SER A 90 -3.40 12.72 -7.37
N ASN A 91 -3.82 11.45 -7.52
CA ASN A 91 -4.90 11.07 -8.43
C ASN A 91 -6.23 11.77 -8.10
N SER A 92 -6.52 12.03 -6.82
CA SER A 92 -7.73 12.75 -6.40
C SER A 92 -7.77 14.23 -6.80
N LEU A 93 -6.62 14.78 -7.23
CA LEU A 93 -6.46 16.19 -7.59
C LEU A 93 -6.54 16.41 -9.10
N ILE A 94 -6.68 15.36 -9.93
CA ILE A 94 -6.65 15.47 -11.39
C ILE A 94 -7.70 16.45 -11.90
N THR A 95 -8.94 16.35 -11.41
CA THR A 95 -10.06 17.18 -11.85
C THR A 95 -9.94 18.63 -11.36
N SER A 96 -9.53 18.82 -10.11
CA SER A 96 -9.44 20.15 -9.48
C SER A 96 -8.18 20.93 -9.86
N SER A 97 -7.03 20.25 -10.02
CA SER A 97 -5.75 20.87 -10.36
C SER A 97 -4.80 19.86 -11.04
N PRO A 98 -4.91 19.67 -12.37
CA PRO A 98 -4.08 18.73 -13.12
C PRO A 98 -2.57 18.98 -12.97
N ALA A 99 -2.17 20.26 -12.90
CA ALA A 99 -0.77 20.65 -12.72
C ALA A 99 -0.22 20.22 -11.36
N LEU A 100 -0.97 20.46 -10.28
CA LEU A 100 -0.59 20.03 -8.94
C LEU A 100 -0.56 18.50 -8.81
N SER A 101 -1.57 17.83 -9.38
CA SER A 101 -1.60 16.36 -9.47
C SER A 101 -0.34 15.81 -10.12
N THR A 102 0.05 16.36 -11.28
CA THR A 102 1.25 15.96 -12.03
C THR A 102 2.53 16.18 -11.23
N THR A 103 2.69 17.34 -10.60
CA THR A 103 3.88 17.65 -9.78
C THR A 103 4.03 16.70 -8.61
N ILE A 104 2.94 16.45 -7.86
CA ILE A 104 2.97 15.54 -6.70
C ILE A 104 3.25 14.11 -7.15
N TRP A 105 2.61 13.67 -8.25
CA TRP A 105 2.80 12.33 -8.82
C TRP A 105 4.26 12.08 -9.25
N LEU A 106 4.87 13.01 -10.01
CA LEU A 106 6.28 12.92 -10.41
C LEU A 106 7.23 12.92 -9.20
N ALA A 107 6.98 13.81 -8.22
CA ALA A 107 7.78 13.84 -6.99
C ALA A 107 7.69 12.52 -6.22
N ALA A 108 6.50 11.92 -6.15
CA ALA A 108 6.30 10.62 -5.49
C ALA A 108 7.05 9.49 -6.21
N ILE A 109 7.09 9.47 -7.55
CA ILE A 109 7.88 8.50 -8.32
C ILE A 109 9.36 8.61 -7.97
N ILE A 110 9.90 9.83 -7.97
CA ILE A 110 11.32 10.08 -7.63
C ILE A 110 11.62 9.58 -6.21
N VAL A 111 10.76 9.92 -5.24
CA VAL A 111 10.91 9.47 -3.85
C VAL A 111 10.84 7.94 -3.75
N HIS A 112 9.93 7.29 -4.47
CA HIS A 112 9.82 5.82 -4.48
C HIS A 112 11.08 5.16 -5.05
N LEU A 113 11.63 5.71 -6.14
CA LEU A 113 12.87 5.22 -6.75
C LEU A 113 14.07 5.39 -5.79
N VAL A 114 14.16 6.51 -5.08
CA VAL A 114 15.18 6.71 -4.03
C VAL A 114 15.03 5.65 -2.95
N PHE A 115 13.82 5.40 -2.44
CA PHE A 115 13.59 4.35 -1.44
C PHE A 115 13.93 2.95 -1.96
N LEU A 116 13.62 2.65 -3.22
CA LEU A 116 14.00 1.38 -3.86
C LEU A 116 15.53 1.22 -3.90
N VAL A 117 16.26 2.23 -4.38
CA VAL A 117 17.74 2.18 -4.46
C VAL A 117 18.36 2.02 -3.07
N VAL A 118 17.90 2.79 -2.08
CA VAL A 118 18.41 2.70 -0.70
C VAL A 118 18.07 1.34 -0.07
N PHE A 119 16.87 0.81 -0.33
CA PHE A 119 16.49 -0.50 0.14
C PHE A 119 17.40 -1.59 -0.44
N LEU A 120 17.60 -1.58 -1.77
CA LEU A 120 18.48 -2.52 -2.46
C LEU A 120 19.92 -2.41 -1.95
N TYR A 121 20.46 -1.20 -1.77
CA TYR A 121 21.80 -0.99 -1.22
C TYR A 121 22.00 -1.73 0.12
N HIS A 122 21.08 -1.54 1.07
CA HIS A 122 21.17 -2.22 2.36
C HIS A 122 20.95 -3.73 2.26
N ARG A 123 20.10 -4.20 1.33
CA ARG A 123 19.88 -5.64 1.11
C ARG A 123 21.09 -6.32 0.48
N PHE A 124 21.78 -5.64 -0.44
CA PHE A 124 23.00 -6.17 -1.06
C PHE A 124 24.18 -6.25 -0.08
N GLN A 125 24.27 -5.35 0.91
CA GLN A 125 25.32 -5.41 1.92
C GLN A 125 25.12 -6.52 2.97
N ASP A 126 23.87 -6.93 3.24
CA ASP A 126 23.53 -8.02 4.15
C ASP A 126 22.56 -8.99 3.48
N MET A 127 23.07 -9.66 2.44
CA MET A 127 22.32 -10.62 1.62
C MET A 127 22.07 -11.90 2.41
N GLN A 128 20.97 -11.93 3.16
CA GLN A 128 20.49 -13.14 3.81
C GLN A 128 19.05 -13.42 3.39
N LEU A 129 18.84 -14.53 2.67
CA LEU A 129 17.53 -14.89 2.15
C LEU A 129 16.48 -15.04 3.27
N GLN A 130 16.90 -15.43 4.47
CA GLN A 130 16.05 -15.52 5.67
C GLN A 130 15.42 -14.17 6.07
N HIS A 131 16.08 -13.05 5.80
CA HIS A 131 15.57 -11.70 6.08
C HIS A 131 14.45 -11.27 5.14
N MET A 132 14.33 -11.93 3.99
CA MET A 132 13.30 -11.63 3.01
C MET A 132 11.93 -11.92 3.62
N VAL A 133 11.00 -10.98 3.49
CA VAL A 133 9.62 -11.14 3.95
C VAL A 133 8.69 -10.60 2.86
N PRO A 134 7.41 -10.99 2.81
CA PRO A 134 6.53 -10.61 1.69
C PRO A 134 6.42 -9.10 1.44
N SER A 135 6.67 -8.24 2.43
CA SER A 135 6.75 -6.80 2.20
C SER A 135 7.86 -6.37 1.22
N TRP A 136 8.82 -7.23 0.89
CA TRP A 136 9.86 -6.97 -0.11
C TRP A 136 9.33 -6.88 -1.54
N PHE A 137 8.06 -7.23 -1.79
CA PHE A 137 7.42 -6.90 -3.06
C PHE A 137 7.11 -5.40 -3.20
N VAL A 138 6.99 -4.66 -2.09
CA VAL A 138 6.56 -3.26 -2.11
C VAL A 138 7.57 -2.34 -2.84
N PRO A 139 8.89 -2.37 -2.57
CA PRO A 139 9.81 -1.47 -3.27
C PRO A 139 9.81 -1.66 -4.80
N PRO A 140 9.98 -2.87 -5.37
CA PRO A 140 10.03 -3.04 -6.82
C PRO A 140 8.66 -3.05 -7.52
N ILE A 141 7.66 -3.77 -6.98
CA ILE A 141 6.34 -3.90 -7.64
C ILE A 141 5.43 -2.72 -7.30
N GLY A 142 5.56 -2.12 -6.11
CA GLY A 142 4.69 -1.04 -5.66
C GLY A 142 4.74 0.22 -6.53
N LEU A 143 5.80 0.39 -7.33
CA LEU A 143 5.92 1.50 -8.28
C LEU A 143 4.82 1.47 -9.36
N ILE A 144 4.22 0.30 -9.65
CA ILE A 144 3.09 0.16 -10.60
C ILE A 144 1.90 1.04 -10.21
N VAL A 145 1.76 1.45 -8.94
CA VAL A 145 0.74 2.42 -8.52
C VAL A 145 0.78 3.69 -9.39
N ALA A 146 1.95 4.11 -9.85
CA ALA A 146 2.09 5.26 -10.74
C ALA A 146 1.32 5.10 -12.06
N VAL A 147 1.22 3.87 -12.58
CA VAL A 147 0.63 3.57 -13.90
C VAL A 147 -0.86 3.90 -13.92
N PHE A 148 -1.63 3.43 -12.93
CA PHE A 148 -3.07 3.65 -12.86
C PHE A 148 -3.46 4.94 -12.10
N THR A 149 -2.47 5.73 -11.65
CA THR A 149 -2.67 7.06 -11.06
C THR A 149 -2.10 8.18 -11.93
N CYS A 150 -1.67 7.86 -13.16
CA CYS A 150 -1.05 8.80 -14.07
C CYS A 150 -2.07 9.88 -14.52
N PRO A 151 -1.80 11.18 -14.26
CA PRO A 151 -2.75 12.24 -14.56
C PRO A 151 -2.87 12.56 -16.06
N GLN A 152 -1.82 12.28 -16.83
CA GLN A 152 -1.76 12.53 -18.28
C GLN A 152 -1.15 11.32 -18.99
N PRO A 153 -1.90 10.20 -19.14
CA PRO A 153 -1.38 8.94 -19.67
C PRO A 153 -0.70 9.06 -21.03
N GLU A 154 -1.23 9.89 -21.94
CA GLU A 154 -0.66 10.13 -23.26
C GLU A 154 0.72 10.80 -23.20
N LYS A 155 0.90 11.77 -22.29
CA LYS A 155 2.16 12.51 -22.15
C LYS A 155 3.25 11.69 -21.47
N PHE A 156 2.86 10.87 -20.50
CA PHE A 156 3.79 10.09 -19.68
C PHE A 156 3.78 8.60 -20.05
N GLU A 157 3.35 8.27 -21.27
CA GLU A 157 3.30 6.90 -21.78
C GLU A 157 4.64 6.16 -21.61
N PRO A 158 5.82 6.72 -21.98
CA PRO A 158 7.08 5.99 -21.84
C PRO A 158 7.44 5.67 -20.39
N ILE A 159 7.12 6.58 -19.46
CA ILE A 159 7.37 6.41 -18.03
C ILE A 159 6.46 5.30 -17.48
N CYS A 160 5.17 5.35 -17.80
CA CYS A 160 4.20 4.37 -17.34
C CYS A 160 4.50 2.97 -17.90
N TYR A 161 4.87 2.87 -19.19
CA TYR A 161 5.26 1.62 -19.81
C TYR A 161 6.51 1.02 -19.15
N ALA A 162 7.55 1.83 -18.95
CA ALA A 162 8.77 1.37 -18.28
C ALA A 162 8.51 0.87 -16.86
N ILE A 163 7.70 1.60 -16.08
CA ILE A 163 7.30 1.20 -14.72
C ILE A 163 6.51 -0.11 -14.73
N LEU A 164 5.54 -0.25 -15.65
CA LEU A 164 4.71 -1.44 -15.77
C LEU A 164 5.54 -2.68 -16.08
N VAL A 165 6.40 -2.60 -17.11
CA VAL A 165 7.29 -3.70 -17.50
C VAL A 165 8.28 -4.04 -16.39
N PHE A 166 8.88 -3.03 -15.77
CA PHE A 166 9.78 -3.22 -14.63
C PHE A 166 9.09 -3.97 -13.49
N GLY A 167 7.89 -3.55 -13.10
CA GLY A 167 7.16 -4.18 -12.01
C GLY A 167 6.73 -5.62 -12.33
N ILE A 168 6.23 -5.91 -13.54
CA ILE A 168 5.83 -7.26 -13.95
C ILE A 168 7.04 -8.21 -14.01
N ILE A 169 8.18 -7.78 -14.56
CA ILE A 169 9.40 -8.59 -14.61
C ILE A 169 9.90 -8.88 -13.19
N ASN A 170 9.99 -7.85 -12.33
CA ASN A 170 10.39 -8.05 -10.94
C ASN A 170 9.44 -8.99 -10.21
N TYR A 171 8.14 -8.92 -10.48
CA TYR A 171 7.18 -9.83 -9.88
C TYR A 171 7.41 -11.29 -10.32
N ALA A 172 7.60 -11.51 -11.62
CA ALA A 172 7.86 -12.84 -12.18
C ALA A 172 9.13 -13.47 -11.58
N ILE A 173 10.15 -12.67 -11.26
CA ILE A 173 11.40 -13.13 -10.64
C ILE A 173 11.24 -13.33 -9.13
N LEU A 174 10.66 -12.36 -8.42
CA LEU A 174 10.60 -12.38 -6.95
C LEU A 174 9.58 -13.38 -6.41
N LEU A 175 8.50 -13.68 -7.15
CA LEU A 175 7.47 -14.59 -6.67
C LEU A 175 8.02 -16.01 -6.41
N PRO A 176 8.70 -16.69 -7.35
CA PRO A 176 9.30 -17.99 -7.09
C PRO A 176 10.29 -17.98 -5.92
N ILE A 177 11.13 -16.95 -5.83
CA ILE A 177 12.13 -16.81 -4.75
C ILE A 177 11.43 -16.66 -3.40
N MET A 178 10.37 -15.84 -3.32
CA MET A 178 9.57 -15.64 -2.11
C MET A 178 8.86 -16.92 -1.69
N LEU A 179 8.20 -17.61 -2.62
CA LEU A 179 7.51 -18.87 -2.32
C LEU A 179 8.50 -19.92 -1.82
N ASN A 180 9.65 -20.07 -2.47
CA ASN A 180 10.72 -20.95 -2.01
C ASN A 180 11.15 -20.62 -0.57
N ARG A 181 11.37 -19.33 -0.27
CA ARG A 181 11.73 -18.86 1.07
C ARG A 181 10.64 -19.10 2.12
N LEU A 182 9.36 -18.99 1.77
CA LEU A 182 8.26 -19.18 2.71
C LEU A 182 7.97 -20.67 2.98
N ILE A 183 8.17 -21.53 1.98
CA ILE A 183 7.89 -22.97 2.06
C ILE A 183 9.07 -23.72 2.70
N PHE A 184 10.30 -23.44 2.27
CA PHE A 184 11.49 -24.21 2.67
C PHE A 184 12.40 -23.46 3.67
N GLY A 185 12.20 -22.16 3.86
CA GLY A 185 13.01 -21.35 4.77
C GLY A 185 12.45 -21.27 6.19
N GLU A 186 13.14 -20.50 7.03
CA GLU A 186 12.70 -20.26 8.40
C GLU A 186 11.35 -19.51 8.46
N LYS A 187 10.56 -19.80 9.49
CA LYS A 187 9.28 -19.14 9.71
C LYS A 187 9.47 -17.63 9.85
N VAL A 188 8.56 -16.85 9.28
CA VAL A 188 8.55 -15.39 9.42
C VAL A 188 8.45 -15.02 10.91
N GLN A 189 9.36 -14.17 11.36
CA GLN A 189 9.41 -13.70 12.74
C GLN A 189 8.08 -13.07 13.17
N THR A 190 7.71 -13.23 14.45
CA THR A 190 6.39 -12.83 14.96
C THR A 190 6.01 -11.38 14.63
N GLY A 191 6.94 -10.43 14.77
CA GLY A 191 6.69 -9.02 14.44
C GLY A 191 6.47 -8.72 12.95
N ALA A 192 6.93 -9.61 12.06
CA ALA A 192 6.80 -9.47 10.61
C ALA A 192 5.64 -10.28 10.03
N LYS A 193 4.94 -11.12 10.81
CA LYS A 193 3.81 -11.95 10.35
C LYS A 193 2.73 -11.16 9.60
N PRO A 194 2.34 -9.93 10.00
CA PRO A 194 1.37 -9.15 9.23
C PRO A 194 1.79 -8.91 7.78
N SER A 195 3.09 -8.92 7.47
CA SER A 195 3.57 -8.77 6.09
C SER A 195 3.08 -9.86 5.14
N ILE A 196 2.67 -11.04 5.64
CA ILE A 196 2.08 -12.12 4.82
C ILE A 196 0.89 -11.62 4.00
N ALA A 197 0.13 -10.66 4.53
CA ALA A 197 -0.99 -10.05 3.82
C ALA A 197 -0.59 -9.31 2.53
N LEU A 198 0.67 -8.88 2.43
CA LEU A 198 1.20 -8.22 1.23
C LEU A 198 1.38 -9.19 0.05
N LEU A 199 1.20 -10.51 0.24
CA LEU A 199 1.22 -11.47 -0.87
C LEU A 199 0.09 -11.22 -1.89
N ALA A 200 -1.07 -10.68 -1.47
CA ALA A 200 -2.19 -10.40 -2.36
C ALA A 200 -1.99 -9.18 -3.27
N ALA A 201 -1.12 -8.24 -2.87
CA ALA A 201 -0.98 -6.97 -3.60
C ALA A 201 -0.29 -7.10 -4.97
N PRO A 202 0.84 -7.81 -5.15
CA PRO A 202 1.65 -7.72 -6.36
C PRO A 202 0.93 -8.15 -7.64
N ALA A 203 0.28 -9.31 -7.65
CA ALA A 203 -0.47 -9.77 -8.83
C ALA A 203 -1.63 -8.81 -9.16
N SER A 204 -2.38 -8.38 -8.14
CA SER A 204 -3.49 -7.44 -8.28
C SER A 204 -3.04 -6.05 -8.77
N LEU A 205 -1.89 -5.56 -8.30
CA LEU A 205 -1.22 -4.35 -8.77
C LEU A 205 -0.83 -4.47 -10.24
N CYS A 206 -0.10 -5.54 -10.60
CA CYS A 206 0.30 -5.83 -11.96
C CYS A 206 -0.91 -5.90 -12.89
N LEU A 207 -1.97 -6.60 -12.49
CA LEU A 207 -3.19 -6.74 -13.27
C LEU A 207 -3.90 -5.40 -13.47
N THR A 208 -4.10 -4.64 -12.38
CA THR A 208 -4.73 -3.31 -12.44
C THR A 208 -3.94 -2.36 -13.32
N GLY A 209 -2.61 -2.31 -13.17
CA GLY A 209 -1.74 -1.46 -14.00
C GLY A 209 -1.73 -1.89 -15.46
N TYR A 210 -1.71 -3.20 -15.72
CA TYR A 210 -1.73 -3.76 -17.07
C TYR A 210 -3.03 -3.40 -17.80
N LEU A 211 -4.18 -3.62 -17.16
CA LEU A 211 -5.49 -3.32 -17.73
C LEU A 211 -5.75 -1.82 -17.87
N ALA A 212 -5.17 -0.98 -17.00
CA ALA A 212 -5.34 0.47 -17.08
C ALA A 212 -4.53 1.12 -18.21
N PHE A 213 -3.42 0.50 -18.63
CA PHE A 213 -2.46 1.13 -19.54
C PHE A 213 -2.36 0.46 -20.92
N VAL A 214 -2.49 -0.87 -20.98
CA VAL A 214 -2.32 -1.60 -22.24
C VAL A 214 -3.61 -1.58 -23.03
N THR A 215 -3.58 -0.99 -24.22
CA THR A 215 -4.77 -0.81 -25.09
C THR A 215 -5.35 -2.12 -25.62
N LYS A 216 -4.51 -3.14 -25.82
CA LYS A 216 -4.91 -4.49 -26.24
C LYS A 216 -4.31 -5.53 -25.30
N PRO A 217 -4.89 -5.72 -24.09
CA PRO A 217 -4.37 -6.68 -23.12
C PRO A 217 -4.39 -8.10 -23.67
N SER A 218 -3.32 -8.86 -23.43
CA SER A 218 -3.23 -10.28 -23.75
C SER A 218 -4.11 -11.09 -22.78
N PRO A 219 -5.08 -11.89 -23.28
CA PRO A 219 -5.90 -12.74 -22.43
C PRO A 219 -5.08 -13.70 -21.56
N ILE A 220 -3.92 -14.16 -22.04
CA ILE A 220 -3.03 -15.05 -21.29
C ILE A 220 -2.44 -14.34 -20.07
N ILE A 221 -1.93 -13.12 -20.26
CA ILE A 221 -1.34 -12.33 -19.17
C ILE A 221 -2.42 -12.00 -18.14
N VAL A 222 -3.62 -11.60 -18.59
CA VAL A 222 -4.77 -11.35 -17.72
C VAL A 222 -5.12 -12.59 -16.91
N ALA A 223 -5.27 -13.75 -17.55
CA ALA A 223 -5.62 -14.99 -16.87
C ALA A 223 -4.57 -15.42 -15.83
N VAL A 224 -3.27 -15.33 -16.16
CA VAL A 224 -2.19 -15.67 -15.23
C VAL A 224 -2.18 -14.73 -14.03
N LEU A 225 -2.21 -13.42 -14.26
CA LEU A 225 -2.19 -12.44 -13.16
C LEU A 225 -3.45 -12.54 -12.30
N LEU A 226 -4.63 -12.75 -12.90
CA LEU A 226 -5.89 -12.94 -12.20
C LEU A 226 -5.87 -14.21 -11.33
N GLY A 227 -5.41 -15.33 -11.88
CA GLY A 227 -5.30 -16.59 -11.15
C GLY A 227 -4.40 -16.47 -9.91
N ILE A 228 -3.24 -15.82 -10.07
CA ILE A 228 -2.33 -15.58 -8.94
C ILE A 228 -2.93 -14.58 -7.94
N ALA A 229 -3.59 -13.51 -8.42
CA ALA A 229 -4.25 -12.51 -7.57
C ALA A 229 -5.31 -13.15 -6.67
N LEU A 230 -6.21 -13.97 -7.24
CA LEU A 230 -7.23 -14.69 -6.48
C LEU A 230 -6.61 -15.64 -5.45
N LEU A 231 -5.62 -16.44 -5.85
CA LEU A 231 -4.93 -17.38 -4.95
C LEU A 231 -4.30 -16.65 -3.75
N MET A 232 -3.55 -15.57 -4.01
CA MET A 232 -2.87 -14.83 -2.96
C MET A 232 -3.83 -14.02 -2.07
N THR A 233 -4.98 -13.62 -2.61
CA THR A 233 -6.06 -12.98 -1.85
C THR A 233 -6.70 -13.95 -0.88
N VAL A 234 -6.95 -15.20 -1.29
CA VAL A 234 -7.42 -16.27 -0.39
C VAL A 234 -6.40 -16.54 0.73
N VAL A 235 -5.10 -16.60 0.40
CA VAL A 235 -4.02 -16.70 1.41
C VAL A 235 -4.06 -15.54 2.41
N THR A 236 -4.33 -14.33 1.92
CA THR A 236 -4.41 -13.13 2.77
C THR A 236 -5.64 -13.16 3.69
N TYR A 237 -6.79 -13.62 3.23
CA TYR A 237 -7.96 -13.83 4.09
C TYR A 237 -7.71 -14.88 5.17
N MET A 238 -7.06 -16.00 4.83
CA MET A 238 -6.66 -17.00 5.83
C MET A 238 -5.69 -16.41 6.86
N ALA A 239 -4.71 -15.63 6.41
CA ALA A 239 -3.78 -14.93 7.29
C ALA A 239 -4.51 -13.91 8.20
N LEU A 240 -5.50 -13.18 7.68
CA LEU A 240 -6.30 -12.22 8.44
C LEU A 240 -7.07 -12.93 9.56
N LEU A 241 -7.76 -14.03 9.27
CA LEU A 241 -8.53 -14.79 10.26
C LEU A 241 -7.65 -15.34 11.39
N HIS A 242 -6.41 -15.72 11.09
CA HIS A 242 -5.47 -16.24 12.07
C HIS A 242 -4.79 -15.11 12.87
N LEU A 243 -4.31 -14.07 12.18
CA LEU A 243 -3.49 -13.02 12.78
C LEU A 243 -4.32 -11.95 13.49
N SER A 244 -5.58 -11.73 13.12
CA SER A 244 -6.51 -10.81 13.83
C SER A 244 -6.78 -11.20 15.29
N ARG A 245 -6.44 -12.44 15.68
CA ARG A 245 -6.52 -12.92 17.07
C ARG A 245 -5.36 -12.43 17.94
N LEU A 246 -4.30 -11.88 17.33
CA LEU A 246 -3.14 -11.37 18.04
C LEU A 246 -3.38 -9.93 18.50
N THR A 247 -2.62 -9.49 19.50
CA THR A 247 -2.61 -8.09 19.92
C THR A 247 -2.25 -7.19 18.75
N PHE A 248 -3.05 -6.15 18.56
CA PHE A 248 -2.84 -5.18 17.50
C PHE A 248 -1.44 -4.58 17.56
N SER A 249 -0.81 -4.48 16.39
CA SER A 249 0.43 -3.72 16.19
C SER A 249 0.29 -2.87 14.93
N PRO A 250 1.09 -1.80 14.77
CA PRO A 250 1.09 -1.02 13.53
C PRO A 250 1.36 -1.85 12.26
N GLY A 251 1.99 -3.03 12.38
CA GLY A 251 2.18 -3.94 11.26
C GLY A 251 0.88 -4.38 10.58
N PHE A 252 -0.27 -4.33 11.27
CA PHE A 252 -1.59 -4.68 10.71
C PHE A 252 -2.03 -3.77 9.56
N ALA A 253 -1.42 -2.61 9.36
CA ALA A 253 -1.62 -1.81 8.15
C ALA A 253 -1.33 -2.61 6.86
N ALA A 254 -0.51 -3.66 6.92
CA ALA A 254 -0.24 -4.57 5.82
C ALA A 254 -1.50 -5.28 5.26
N PHE A 255 -2.59 -5.39 6.03
CA PHE A 255 -3.86 -5.98 5.55
C PHE A 255 -4.74 -5.03 4.74
N THR A 256 -4.43 -3.73 4.72
CA THR A 256 -5.34 -2.73 4.16
C THR A 256 -5.28 -2.69 2.64
N PHE A 257 -4.24 -2.07 2.08
CA PHE A 257 -4.06 -1.90 0.65
C PHE A 257 -4.19 -3.20 -0.17
N PRO A 258 -3.63 -4.37 0.25
CA PRO A 258 -3.74 -5.60 -0.53
C PRO A 258 -5.19 -6.04 -0.81
N LEU A 259 -6.09 -5.88 0.16
CA LEU A 259 -7.51 -6.23 -0.03
C LEU A 259 -8.25 -5.22 -0.91
N VAL A 260 -7.85 -3.95 -0.86
CA VAL A 260 -8.44 -2.91 -1.72
C VAL A 260 -8.01 -3.12 -3.17
N ILE A 261 -6.71 -3.37 -3.41
CA ILE A 261 -6.19 -3.55 -4.76
C ILE A 261 -6.65 -4.89 -5.38
N SER A 262 -6.89 -5.94 -4.58
CA SER A 262 -7.50 -7.18 -5.07
C SER A 262 -8.91 -6.93 -5.61
N ALA A 263 -9.76 -6.24 -4.83
CA ALA A 263 -11.10 -5.87 -5.26
C ALA A 263 -11.06 -5.00 -6.54
N LYS A 264 -10.17 -4.00 -6.58
CA LYS A 264 -9.98 -3.14 -7.76
C LYS A 264 -9.59 -3.96 -8.99
N ALA A 265 -8.68 -4.93 -8.85
CA ALA A 265 -8.24 -5.77 -9.96
C ALA A 265 -9.39 -6.60 -10.55
N LEU A 266 -10.32 -7.07 -9.70
CA LEU A 266 -11.52 -7.79 -10.16
C LEU A 266 -12.48 -6.87 -10.93
N TYR A 267 -12.73 -5.65 -10.45
CA TYR A 267 -13.52 -4.66 -11.19
C TYR A 267 -12.88 -4.31 -12.53
N SER A 268 -11.57 -4.01 -12.56
CA SER A 268 -10.86 -3.72 -13.81
C SER A 268 -10.89 -4.90 -14.79
N THR A 269 -10.87 -6.13 -14.28
CA THR A 269 -11.01 -7.34 -15.12
C THR A 269 -12.43 -7.48 -15.67
N GLY A 270 -13.47 -7.14 -14.88
CA GLY A 270 -14.85 -7.11 -15.35
C GLY A 270 -15.08 -6.07 -16.46
N ASP A 271 -14.51 -4.88 -16.30
CA ASP A 271 -14.52 -3.84 -17.36
C ASP A 271 -13.83 -4.32 -18.63
N TRP A 272 -12.69 -5.02 -18.49
CA TRP A 272 -12.00 -5.63 -19.63
C TRP A 272 -12.82 -6.75 -20.27
N PHE A 273 -13.44 -7.64 -19.49
CA PHE A 273 -14.32 -8.69 -20.02
C PHE A 273 -15.47 -8.11 -20.84
N LYS A 274 -16.04 -6.99 -20.39
CA LYS A 274 -17.06 -6.25 -21.15
C LYS A 274 -16.51 -5.72 -22.48
N SER A 275 -15.30 -5.17 -22.49
CA SER A 275 -14.70 -4.61 -23.71
C SER A 275 -14.33 -5.67 -24.76
N VAL A 276 -14.03 -6.90 -24.34
CA VAL A 276 -13.76 -8.03 -25.25
C VAL A 276 -14.97 -8.91 -25.56
N GLY A 277 -16.17 -8.54 -25.09
CA GLY A 277 -17.42 -9.22 -25.44
C GLY A 277 -17.68 -10.55 -24.72
N ILE A 278 -17.13 -10.75 -23.52
CA ILE A 278 -17.46 -11.92 -22.68
C ILE A 278 -18.93 -11.85 -22.24
N ALA A 279 -19.59 -13.00 -22.17
CA ALA A 279 -20.99 -13.13 -21.79
C ALA A 279 -21.28 -12.52 -20.40
N GLU A 280 -22.36 -11.74 -20.31
CA GLU A 280 -22.72 -10.92 -19.14
C GLU A 280 -22.74 -11.71 -17.83
N HIS A 281 -23.25 -12.95 -17.82
CA HIS A 281 -23.30 -13.76 -16.60
C HIS A 281 -21.92 -14.02 -15.95
N TYR A 282 -20.83 -14.10 -16.72
CA TYR A 282 -19.48 -14.30 -16.18
C TYR A 282 -18.94 -13.00 -15.60
N ILE A 283 -19.29 -11.86 -16.21
CA ILE A 283 -18.99 -10.52 -15.70
C ILE A 283 -19.72 -10.32 -14.37
N THR A 284 -21.00 -10.68 -14.28
CA THR A 284 -21.79 -10.59 -13.05
C THR A 284 -21.19 -11.47 -11.94
N GLN A 285 -20.79 -12.71 -12.24
CA GLN A 285 -20.11 -13.58 -11.26
C GLN A 285 -18.83 -12.94 -10.71
N LEU A 286 -18.00 -12.37 -11.58
CA LEU A 286 -16.79 -11.68 -11.17
C LEU A 286 -17.09 -10.44 -10.32
N HIS A 287 -18.09 -9.65 -10.69
CA HIS A 287 -18.52 -8.47 -9.93
C HIS A 287 -19.07 -8.83 -8.55
N VAL A 288 -19.74 -9.98 -8.39
CA VAL A 288 -20.18 -10.46 -7.07
C VAL A 288 -18.97 -10.71 -6.15
N ILE A 289 -17.92 -11.33 -6.68
CA ILE A 289 -16.67 -11.54 -5.93
C ILE A 289 -16.00 -10.18 -5.64
N ALA A 290 -15.91 -9.30 -6.63
CA ALA A 290 -15.34 -7.96 -6.47
C ALA A 290 -16.08 -7.13 -5.40
N LEU A 291 -17.41 -7.23 -5.36
CA LEU A 291 -18.24 -6.57 -4.36
C LEU A 291 -18.01 -7.15 -2.95
N PHE A 292 -17.94 -8.48 -2.83
CA PHE A 292 -17.58 -9.12 -1.57
C PHE A 292 -16.22 -8.62 -1.07
N GLU A 293 -15.20 -8.58 -1.93
CA GLU A 293 -13.87 -8.08 -1.57
C GLU A 293 -13.87 -6.60 -1.22
N LEU A 294 -14.66 -5.75 -1.91
CA LEU A 294 -14.82 -4.34 -1.58
C LEU A 294 -15.37 -4.14 -0.16
N TRP A 295 -16.43 -4.87 0.20
CA TRP A 295 -17.01 -4.80 1.54
C TRP A 295 -16.07 -5.35 2.61
N ALA A 296 -15.38 -6.46 2.32
CA ALA A 296 -14.37 -7.01 3.22
C ALA A 296 -13.20 -6.04 3.43
N ALA A 297 -12.67 -5.44 2.36
CA ALA A 297 -11.64 -4.42 2.42
C ALA A 297 -12.12 -3.20 3.22
N THR A 298 -13.37 -2.78 3.05
CA THR A 298 -13.97 -1.69 3.84
C THR A 298 -13.99 -2.01 5.33
N ALA A 299 -14.43 -3.22 5.70
CA ALA A 299 -14.45 -3.65 7.10
C ALA A 299 -13.03 -3.67 7.70
N VAL A 300 -12.05 -4.20 6.97
CA VAL A 300 -10.66 -4.31 7.44
C VAL A 300 -10.00 -2.94 7.55
N VAL A 301 -10.14 -2.07 6.54
CA VAL A 301 -9.57 -0.71 6.58
C VAL A 301 -10.17 0.09 7.74
N THR A 302 -11.49 0.02 7.94
CA THR A 302 -12.16 0.68 9.09
C THR A 302 -11.67 0.13 10.42
N TRP A 303 -11.59 -1.20 10.57
CA TRP A 303 -11.10 -1.85 11.79
C TRP A 303 -9.65 -1.47 12.12
N VAL A 304 -8.75 -1.54 11.13
CA VAL A 304 -7.35 -1.16 11.31
C VAL A 304 -7.24 0.33 11.66
N SER A 305 -8.02 1.20 10.98
CA SER A 305 -8.07 2.64 11.29
C SER A 305 -8.50 2.90 12.73
N ALA A 306 -9.56 2.24 13.21
CA ALA A 306 -10.03 2.37 14.58
C ALA A 306 -8.97 1.91 15.60
N CYS A 307 -8.28 0.79 15.32
CA CYS A 307 -7.18 0.30 16.17
C CYS A 307 -6.00 1.28 16.19
N TYR A 308 -5.66 1.90 15.06
CA TYR A 308 -4.63 2.94 14.98
C TYR A 308 -4.98 4.15 15.85
N ILE A 309 -6.22 4.65 15.76
CA ILE A 309 -6.70 5.76 16.58
C ILE A 309 -6.62 5.39 18.07
N LYS A 310 -7.13 4.22 18.46
CA LYS A 310 -7.06 3.74 19.85
C LYS A 310 -5.62 3.66 20.36
N CYS A 311 -4.71 3.12 19.55
CA CYS A 311 -3.29 3.02 19.90
C CYS A 311 -2.64 4.40 20.05
N LEU A 312 -2.97 5.36 19.18
CA LEU A 312 -2.47 6.72 19.25
C LEU A 312 -2.98 7.45 20.50
N VAL A 313 -4.28 7.34 20.81
CA VAL A 313 -4.89 7.94 22.00
C VAL A 313 -4.28 7.38 23.28
N ALA A 314 -4.11 6.05 23.39
CA ALA A 314 -3.47 5.43 24.54
C ALA A 314 -2.04 5.96 24.76
N LYS A 315 -1.23 6.02 23.70
CA LYS A 315 0.14 6.58 23.78
C LYS A 315 0.15 8.06 24.21
N LEU A 316 -0.79 8.86 23.70
CA LEU A 316 -0.92 10.27 24.09
C LEU A 316 -1.29 10.43 25.57
N GLN A 317 -2.18 9.57 26.08
CA GLN A 317 -2.55 9.53 27.50
C GLN A 317 -1.36 9.12 28.38
N ASP A 318 -0.63 8.08 28.01
CA ASP A 318 0.56 7.63 28.76
C ASP A 318 1.61 8.75 28.85
N MET A 319 1.88 9.45 27.75
CA MET A 319 2.79 10.60 27.74
C MET A 319 2.31 11.75 28.62
N TYR A 320 1.01 12.05 28.59
CA TYR A 320 0.42 13.09 29.44
C TYR A 320 0.57 12.75 30.92
N LEU A 321 0.36 11.48 31.29
CA LEU A 321 0.53 11.02 32.67
C LEU A 321 2.00 11.09 33.12
N VAL A 322 2.95 10.63 32.30
CA VAL A 322 4.39 10.73 32.61
C VAL A 322 4.81 12.19 32.83
N TYR A 323 4.32 13.10 31.99
CA TYR A 323 4.57 14.54 32.13
C TYR A 323 4.01 15.10 33.44
N LYS A 324 2.76 14.77 33.78
CA LYS A 324 2.13 15.20 35.04
C LYS A 324 2.91 14.71 36.26
N THR A 325 3.40 13.47 36.24
CA THR A 325 4.22 12.91 37.31
C THR A 325 5.59 13.58 37.41
N GLN A 326 6.23 13.92 36.28
CA GLN A 326 7.53 14.63 36.30
C GLN A 326 7.42 16.04 36.90
N ILE A 327 6.34 16.78 36.61
CA ILE A 327 6.09 18.09 37.23
C ILE A 327 5.89 17.95 38.74
N LEU A 328 5.12 16.96 39.17
CA LEU A 328 4.83 16.73 40.59
C LEU A 328 6.06 16.30 41.41
N VAL A 329 7.10 15.76 40.77
CA VAL A 329 8.36 15.34 41.42
C VAL A 329 9.43 16.45 41.40
N THR A 330 9.24 17.50 40.60
CA THR A 330 10.18 18.64 40.49
C THR A 330 9.71 19.91 41.22
N VAL A 331 8.53 19.87 41.85
CA VAL A 331 7.99 20.88 42.77
C VAL A 331 8.05 20.34 44.19
#